data_AF-A0A3B8Y2Z3-F1
#
_entry.id   AF-A0A3B8Y2Z3-F1
#
_cell.length_a   1.000
_cell.length_b   1.000
_cell.length_c   1.000
_cell.angle_alpha   90.00
_cell.angle_beta   90.00
_cell.angle_gamma   90.00
#
_symmetry.space_group_name_H-M   'P 1'
#
loop_
_entity.id
_entity.type
_entity.pdbx_description
1 polymer ?
#
loop_
_entity_poly.entity_id
_entity_poly.type
_entity_poly.pdbx_seq_one_letter_code
_entity_poly.pdbx_strand_id
1 'polypeptide(L)' 'MPTDLILFVASLLVAWLIFSWLIKVIKTSVTTAIIIVIIVMFLQITLGISPEQLWHQIINLPQNIQQLFEQIITHIPVKI' A
#
# COMPACT_ATOMS: atom_id res chain seq x y z
N MET A 1 44.59 -12.33 3.16
CA MET A 1 44.83 -12.88 1.79
C MET A 1 44.15 -11.94 0.79
N PRO A 2 44.53 -11.89 -0.51
CA PRO A 2 44.02 -10.85 -1.44
C PRO A 2 42.48 -10.80 -1.59
N THR A 3 41.79 -11.88 -1.22
CA THR A 3 40.34 -12.04 -1.21
C THR A 3 39.61 -11.13 -0.21
N ASP A 4 40.23 -10.80 0.92
CA ASP A 4 39.60 -10.00 1.98
C ASP A 4 39.32 -8.57 1.51
N LEU A 5 40.25 -8.01 0.72
CA LEU A 5 40.12 -6.68 0.13
C LEU A 5 39.01 -6.65 -0.92
N ILE A 6 38.90 -7.70 -1.74
CA ILE A 6 37.85 -7.83 -2.76
C ILE A 6 36.47 -7.91 -2.08
N LEU A 7 36.35 -8.70 -1.00
CA LEU A 7 35.11 -8.83 -0.24
C LEU A 7 34.71 -7.51 0.43
N PHE A 8 35.69 -6.77 0.97
CA PHE A 8 35.46 -5.45 1.54
C PHE A 8 34.90 -4.47 0.50
N VAL A 9 35.52 -4.38 -0.67
CA VAL A 9 35.05 -3.49 -1.74
C VAL A 9 33.68 -3.92 -2.27
N ALA A 10 33.46 -5.22 -2.48
CA ALA A 10 32.18 -5.75 -2.96
C ALA A 10 31.04 -5.46 -1.96
N SER A 11 31.26 -5.70 -0.67
CA SER A 11 30.27 -5.40 0.37
C SER A 11 29.97 -3.91 0.48
N LEU A 12 30.98 -3.04 0.34
CA LEU A 12 30.80 -1.58 0.33
C LEU A 12 29.94 -1.13 -0.85
N LEU A 13 30.16 -1.68 -2.04
CA LEU A 13 29.36 -1.39 -3.24
C LEU A 13 27.91 -1.84 -3.08
N VAL A 14 27.68 -3.04 -2.55
CA VAL A 14 26.33 -3.57 -2.29
C VAL A 14 25.62 -2.72 -1.24
N ALA A 15 26.29 -2.39 -0.13
CA ALA A 15 25.74 -1.53 0.90
C ALA A 15 25.37 -0.15 0.34
N TRP A 16 26.23 0.45 -0.49
CA TRP A 16 25.95 1.71 -1.16
C TRP A 16 24.73 1.63 -2.07
N LEU A 17 24.59 0.54 -2.83
CA LEU A 17 23.45 0.32 -3.72
C LEU A 17 22.15 0.24 -2.92
N ILE A 18 22.11 -0.58 -1.87
CA ILE A 18 20.94 -0.72 -0.99
C ILE A 18 20.62 0.62 -0.31
N PHE A 19 21.63 1.33 0.20
CA PHE A 19 21.45 2.64 0.81
C PHE A 19 20.84 3.64 -0.17
N SER A 20 21.37 3.71 -1.40
CA SER A 20 20.85 4.61 -2.44
C SER A 20 19.40 4.28 -2.81
N TRP A 21 19.05 3.00 -2.86
CA TRP A 21 17.69 2.55 -3.13
C TRP A 21 16.75 2.88 -1.97
N LEU A 22 17.19 2.65 -0.72
CA LEU A 22 16.42 2.95 0.47
C LEU A 22 16.05 4.43 0.56
N ILE A 23 17.00 5.34 0.28
CA ILE A 23 16.72 6.78 0.25
C ILE A 23 15.67 7.14 -0.81
N LYS A 24 15.69 6.49 -1.98
CA LYS A 24 14.67 6.68 -3.02
C LYS A 24 13.30 6.19 -2.53
N VAL A 25 13.24 5.00 -1.94
CA VAL A 25 11.99 4.43 -1.42
C VAL A 25 11.41 5.33 -0.33
N ILE A 26 12.21 5.80 0.62
CA ILE A 26 11.74 6.71 1.67
C ILE A 26 11.15 7.99 1.06
N LYS A 27 11.83 8.61 0.10
CA LYS A 27 11.31 9.82 -0.58
C LYS A 27 9.98 9.56 -1.28
N THR A 28 9.87 8.42 -1.96
CA THR A 28 8.62 8.01 -2.62
C THR A 28 7.52 7.77 -1.58
N SER A 29 7.80 7.01 -0.53
CA SER A 29 6.84 6.70 0.54
C SER A 29 6.34 7.97 1.24
N VAL A 30 7.22 8.93 1.55
CA VAL A 30 6.83 10.21 2.16
C VAL A 30 5.94 11.01 1.20
N THR A 31 6.30 11.09 -0.08
CA THR A 31 5.48 11.77 -1.09
C THR A 31 4.10 11.13 -1.21
N THR A 32 4.04 9.80 -1.29
CA THR A 32 2.79 9.05 -1.35
C THR A 32 1.95 9.25 -0.08
N ALA A 33 2.55 9.23 1.11
CA ALA A 33 1.84 9.50 2.36
C ALA A 33 1.23 10.91 2.38
N ILE A 34 1.96 11.92 1.92
CA ILE A 34 1.44 13.30 1.80
C ILE A 34 0.26 13.35 0.83
N ILE A 35 0.36 12.71 -0.34
CA ILE A 35 -0.73 12.63 -1.31
C ILE A 35 -1.96 11.96 -0.69
N ILE A 36 -1.78 10.86 0.04
CA ILE A 36 -2.86 10.16 0.75
C ILE A 36 -3.54 11.11 1.74
N VAL A 37 -2.76 11.84 2.55
CA VAL A 37 -3.31 12.83 3.49
C VAL A 37 -4.12 13.89 2.77
N ILE A 38 -3.63 14.43 1.65
CA ILE A 38 -4.35 15.43 0.85
C ILE A 38 -5.67 14.86 0.32
N ILE A 39 -5.65 13.66 -0.25
CA ILE A 39 -6.85 13.00 -0.77
C ILE A 39 -7.87 12.76 0.34
N VAL A 40 -7.43 12.20 1.47
CA VAL A 40 -8.30 11.91 2.61
C VAL A 40 -8.89 13.21 3.17
N MET A 41 -8.08 14.27 3.30
CA MET A 41 -8.56 15.57 3.77
C MET A 41 -9.57 16.19 2.79
N PHE A 42 -9.33 16.06 1.49
CA PHE A 42 -10.27 16.51 0.46
C PHE A 42 -11.59 15.74 0.55
N LEU A 43 -11.56 14.42 0.71
CA LEU A 43 -12.76 13.59 0.90
C LEU A 43 -13.48 13.97 2.20
N GLN A 44 -12.74 14.27 3.28
CA GLN A 44 -13.34 14.70 4.54
C GLN A 44 -14.06 16.04 4.40
N ILE A 45 -13.50 17.00 3.67
CA ILE A 45 -14.11 18.31 3.44
C ILE A 45 -15.31 18.22 2.49
N THR A 46 -15.20 17.42 1.43
CA THR A 46 -16.23 17.37 0.37
C THR A 46 -17.35 16.38 0.65
N LEU A 47 -17.05 15.23 1.25
CA LEU A 47 -17.99 14.15 1.51
C LEU A 47 -18.29 13.96 3.01
N GLY A 48 -17.55 14.62 3.91
CA GLY A 48 -17.71 14.45 5.36
C GLY A 48 -17.15 13.14 5.90
N ILE A 49 -16.40 12.38 5.10
CA ILE A 49 -15.92 11.03 5.47
C ILE A 49 -14.61 11.13 6.25
N SER A 50 -14.57 10.51 7.42
CA SER A 50 -13.37 10.48 8.26
C SER A 50 -12.34 9.46 7.74
N PRO A 51 -11.02 9.69 7.96
CA PRO A 51 -9.97 8.73 7.60
C PRO A 51 -10.21 7.32 8.13
N GLU A 52 -10.68 7.23 9.39
CA GLU A 52 -11.00 5.96 10.06
C GLU A 52 -12.11 5.19 9.35
N GLN A 53 -13.12 5.90 8.83
CA GLN A 53 -14.22 5.29 8.09
C GLN A 53 -13.75 4.76 6.74
N LEU A 54 -12.86 5.50 6.04
CA LEU A 54 -12.23 5.01 4.82
C LEU A 54 -11.41 3.74 5.08
N TRP A 55 -10.62 3.74 6.16
CA TRP A 55 -9.82 2.57 6.54
C TRP A 55 -10.71 1.36 6.85
N HIS A 56 -11.75 1.55 7.65
CA HIS A 56 -12.74 0.51 7.96
C HIS A 56 -13.45 0.01 6.70
N GLN A 57 -13.77 0.91 5.77
CA GLN A 57 -14.37 0.51 4.50
C GLN A 57 -13.39 -0.34 3.69
N ILE A 58 -12.13 0.05 3.58
CA ILE A 58 -11.09 -0.66 2.82
C ILE A 58 -10.88 -2.08 3.35
N ILE A 59 -10.77 -2.28 4.67
CA ILE A 59 -10.59 -3.61 5.26
C ILE A 59 -11.83 -4.49 5.08
N ASN A 60 -13.03 -3.89 5.05
CA ASN A 60 -14.29 -4.60 4.90
C ASN A 60 -14.74 -4.71 3.43
N LEU A 61 -14.08 -4.05 2.47
CA LEU A 61 -14.40 -4.13 1.05
C LEU A 61 -14.49 -5.59 0.54
N PRO A 62 -13.55 -6.51 0.89
CA PRO A 62 -13.65 -7.90 0.45
C PRO A 62 -14.93 -8.58 0.93
N GLN A 63 -15.30 -8.37 2.20
CA GLN A 63 -16.52 -8.94 2.79
C GLN A 63 -17.77 -8.30 2.19
N ASN A 64 -17.79 -6.98 2.02
CA ASN A 64 -18.91 -6.26 1.40
C ASN A 64 -19.12 -6.73 -0.04
N ILE A 65 -18.05 -6.99 -0.81
CA ILE A 65 -18.14 -7.53 -2.17
C ILE A 65 -18.67 -8.97 -2.15
N GLN A 66 -18.20 -9.82 -1.22
CA GLN A 66 -18.72 -11.19 -1.06
C GLN A 66 -20.22 -11.20 -0.75
N GLN A 67 -20.66 -10.37 0.20
CA GLN A 67 -22.08 -10.25 0.57
C GLN A 67 -22.94 -9.75 -0.61
N LEU A 68 -22.47 -8.76 -1.36
CA LEU A 68 -23.17 -8.29 -2.55
C LEU A 68 -23.27 -9.39 -3.61
N PHE A 69 -22.21 -10.18 -3.79
CA PHE A 69 -22.19 -11.29 -4.73
C PHE A 69 -23.13 -12.43 -4.32
N GLU A 70 -23.15 -12.79 -3.03
CA GLU A 70 -24.09 -13.76 -2.46
C GLU A 70 -25.54 -13.29 -2.57
N GLN A 71 -25.82 -12.01 -2.32
CA GLN A 71 -27.16 -11.44 -2.50
C GLN A 71 -27.63 -11.48 -3.95
N ILE A 72 -26.75 -11.17 -4.90
CA ILE A 72 -27.05 -11.23 -6.33
C ILE A 72 -27.28 -12.68 -6.76
N ILE A 73 -26.44 -13.63 -6.34
CA ILE A 73 -26.60 -15.06 -6.68
C ILE A 73 -27.83 -15.67 -6.03
N THR A 74 -28.18 -15.30 -4.79
CA THR A 74 -29.38 -15.82 -4.12
C THR A 74 -30.69 -15.27 -4.68
N HIS A 75 -30.68 -14.06 -5.26
CA HIS A 75 -31.83 -13.52 -6.01
C HIS A 75 -31.88 -13.96 -7.48
N ILE A 76 -30.82 -14.53 -8.04
CA ILE A 76 -30.85 -15.21 -9.33
C ILE A 76 -31.23 -16.68 -9.06
N PRO A 77 -32.37 -17.19 -9.57
CA PRO A 77 -32.71 -18.60 -9.44
C PRO A 77 -31.81 -19.44 -10.35
N VAL A 78 -30.54 -19.62 -10.01
CA VAL A 78 -29.74 -20.69 -10.60
C VAL A 78 -30.15 -21.97 -9.88
N LYS A 79 -31.21 -22.61 -10.40
CA LYS A 79 -31.41 -24.05 -10.18
C LYS A 79 -30.16 -24.75 -10.71
N ILE A 80 -29.37 -25.30 -9.81
CA ILE A 80 -28.50 -26.45 -10.08
C ILE A 80 -29.06 -27.61 -9.29
#